data_AF-A0A5A7ZDQ6-F1
#
_entry.id   AF-A0A5A7ZDQ6-F1
#
_cell.length_a   1.000
_cell.length_b   1.000
_cell.length_c   1.000
_cell.angle_alpha   90.00
_cell.angle_beta   90.00
_cell.angle_gamma   90.00
#
_symmetry.space_group_name_H-M   'P 1'
#
loop_
_entity.id
_entity.type
_entity.pdbx_description
1 polymer ?
#
loop_
_entity_poly.entity_id
_entity_poly.type
_entity_poly.pdbx_seq_one_letter_code
_entity_poly.pdbx_strand_id
1 'polypeptide(L)'
;MTLRRFLGRAFALVLSAVLGAGVYASVMDRGDSGPPLLSDSDIGFAQDMAAHHQQAVTMTDMLTGDIPPDVNALAEQIRFTQLAEIGQMTGWLQLAGAPIGAAEPMAWMMSGHTGHQEHGTAMPGMATPAELTRLQRSTGRVNHILFLELMIRHHQGGITMAGHAARTSTDDTVRTAAAVMVVEQTEEIQVMTVLLDGLRADP
;
A
#
# COMPACT_ATOMS: atom_id res chain seq x y z
N MET A 1 -11.98 -72.79 -7.61
CA MET A 1 -11.02 -72.08 -6.71
C MET A 1 -10.68 -70.64 -7.17
N THR A 2 -11.31 -70.13 -8.24
CA THR A 2 -10.95 -68.86 -8.91
C THR A 2 -11.90 -67.69 -8.59
N LEU A 3 -13.17 -67.95 -8.28
CA LEU A 3 -14.18 -66.90 -8.07
C LEU A 3 -14.00 -66.13 -6.74
N ARG A 4 -13.58 -66.80 -5.66
CA ARG A 4 -13.36 -66.18 -4.33
C ARG A 4 -12.16 -65.22 -4.29
N ARG A 5 -11.17 -65.42 -5.17
CA ARG A 5 -10.00 -64.55 -5.32
C ARG A 5 -10.28 -63.30 -6.15
N PHE A 6 -11.22 -63.38 -7.10
CA PHE A 6 -11.69 -62.23 -7.87
C PHE A 6 -12.55 -61.28 -7.03
N LEU A 7 -13.49 -61.81 -6.22
CA LEU A 7 -14.30 -60.98 -5.33
C LEU A 7 -13.45 -60.26 -4.25
N GLY A 8 -12.44 -60.93 -3.67
CA GLY A 8 -11.56 -60.30 -2.68
C GLY A 8 -10.68 -59.18 -3.25
N ARG A 9 -10.23 -59.30 -4.51
CA ARG A 9 -9.46 -58.26 -5.21
C ARG A 9 -10.32 -57.08 -5.65
N ALA A 10 -11.55 -57.34 -6.11
CA ALA A 10 -12.50 -56.29 -6.43
C ALA A 10 -12.92 -55.50 -5.18
N PHE A 11 -13.13 -56.17 -4.05
CA PHE A 11 -13.44 -55.52 -2.77
C PHE A 11 -12.28 -54.67 -2.25
N ALA A 12 -11.04 -55.16 -2.34
CA ALA A 12 -9.85 -54.40 -1.95
C ALA A 12 -9.60 -53.17 -2.85
N LEU A 13 -9.84 -53.26 -4.16
CA LEU A 13 -9.71 -52.12 -5.08
C LEU A 13 -10.78 -51.04 -4.86
N VAL A 14 -12.02 -51.45 -4.56
CA VAL A 14 -13.10 -50.51 -4.21
C VAL A 14 -12.83 -49.85 -2.86
N LEU A 15 -12.32 -50.58 -1.86
CA LEU A 15 -11.99 -50.01 -0.55
C LEU A 15 -10.83 -49.00 -0.64
N SER A 16 -9.80 -49.29 -1.44
CA SER A 16 -8.68 -48.37 -1.69
C SER A 16 -9.10 -47.13 -2.48
N ALA A 17 -10.03 -47.27 -3.43
CA ALA A 17 -10.58 -46.13 -4.16
C ALA A 17 -11.48 -45.25 -3.27
N VAL A 18 -12.26 -45.85 -2.36
CA VAL A 18 -13.10 -45.11 -1.41
C VAL A 18 -12.25 -44.44 -0.33
N LEU A 19 -11.21 -45.09 0.19
CA LEU A 19 -10.24 -44.48 1.10
C LEU A 19 -9.42 -43.38 0.41
N GLY A 20 -8.99 -43.61 -0.83
CA GLY A 20 -8.29 -42.61 -1.64
C GLY A 20 -9.18 -41.40 -1.97
N ALA A 21 -10.45 -41.62 -2.31
CA ALA A 21 -11.43 -40.57 -2.53
C ALA A 21 -11.80 -39.83 -1.23
N GLY A 22 -11.87 -40.51 -0.09
CA GLY A 22 -12.11 -39.90 1.23
C GLY A 22 -10.92 -39.08 1.73
N VAL A 23 -9.69 -39.52 1.48
CA VAL A 23 -8.46 -38.75 1.76
C VAL A 23 -8.35 -37.57 0.78
N TYR A 24 -8.63 -37.78 -0.51
CA TYR A 24 -8.63 -36.71 -1.50
C TYR A 24 -9.70 -35.65 -1.19
N ALA A 25 -10.92 -36.08 -0.85
CA ALA A 25 -11.99 -35.20 -0.41
C ALA A 25 -11.60 -34.46 0.87
N SER A 26 -11.07 -35.12 1.91
CA SER A 26 -10.66 -34.43 3.15
C SER A 26 -9.42 -33.52 3.00
N VAL A 27 -8.58 -33.71 1.99
CA VAL A 27 -7.47 -32.81 1.66
C VAL A 27 -7.97 -31.60 0.84
N MET A 28 -8.99 -31.78 0.00
CA MET A 28 -9.61 -30.72 -0.82
C MET A 28 -10.77 -29.99 -0.11
N ASP A 29 -11.37 -30.61 0.91
CA ASP A 29 -12.43 -30.10 1.79
C ASP A 29 -11.86 -29.47 3.08
N ARG A 30 -10.52 -29.41 3.19
CA ARG A 30 -9.91 -28.29 3.93
C ARG A 30 -10.16 -27.03 3.10
N GLY A 31 -11.41 -26.58 3.09
CA GLY A 31 -11.70 -25.19 2.76
C GLY A 31 -10.76 -24.33 3.58
N ASP A 32 -10.02 -23.46 2.89
CA ASP A 32 -9.16 -22.45 3.50
C ASP A 32 -10.00 -21.58 4.43
N SER A 33 -10.19 -22.04 5.65
CA SER A 33 -10.86 -21.32 6.72
C SER A 33 -9.89 -21.12 7.88
N GLY A 34 -8.62 -20.87 7.54
CA GLY A 34 -7.79 -20.05 8.41
C GLY A 34 -8.39 -18.64 8.49
N PRO A 35 -8.08 -17.87 9.56
CA PRO A 35 -8.44 -16.47 9.59
C PRO A 35 -7.89 -15.76 8.34
N PRO A 36 -8.59 -14.74 7.82
CA PRO A 36 -8.11 -13.99 6.66
C PRO A 36 -6.72 -13.43 6.95
N LEU A 37 -5.84 -13.46 5.94
CA LEU A 37 -4.44 -13.04 6.10
C LEU A 37 -4.28 -11.56 6.41
N LEU A 38 -5.27 -10.74 6.03
CA LEU A 38 -5.36 -9.32 6.35
C LEU A 38 -6.79 -9.01 6.81
N SER A 39 -6.95 -8.05 7.72
CA SER A 39 -8.26 -7.50 8.01
C SER A 39 -8.74 -6.58 6.87
N ASP A 40 -10.04 -6.28 6.81
CA ASP A 40 -10.58 -5.31 5.86
C ASP A 40 -9.92 -3.92 6.01
N SER A 41 -9.52 -3.56 7.24
CA SER A 41 -8.83 -2.30 7.51
C SER A 41 -7.41 -2.30 6.94
N ASP A 42 -6.68 -3.41 7.07
CA ASP A 42 -5.33 -3.57 6.51
C ASP A 42 -5.36 -3.60 4.98
N ILE A 43 -6.37 -4.24 4.39
CA ILE A 43 -6.61 -4.23 2.94
C ILE A 43 -6.84 -2.79 2.46
N GLY A 44 -7.74 -2.04 3.11
CA GLY A 44 -8.01 -0.64 2.75
C GLY A 44 -6.78 0.25 2.89
N PHE A 45 -6.01 0.09 3.97
CA PHE A 45 -4.74 0.80 4.17
C PHE A 45 -3.76 0.52 3.04
N ALA A 46 -3.52 -0.76 2.70
CA ALA A 46 -2.58 -1.15 1.66
C ALA A 46 -3.00 -0.62 0.27
N GLN A 47 -4.30 -0.65 -0.04
CA GLN A 47 -4.84 -0.12 -1.30
C GLN A 47 -4.64 1.40 -1.40
N ASP A 48 -5.07 2.14 -0.38
CA ASP A 48 -5.03 3.59 -0.40
C ASP A 48 -3.60 4.11 -0.30
N MET A 49 -2.77 3.55 0.60
CA MET A 49 -1.39 3.99 0.74
C MET A 49 -0.56 3.65 -0.51
N ALA A 50 -0.79 2.54 -1.19
CA ALA A 50 -0.14 2.27 -2.47
C ALA A 50 -0.50 3.31 -3.54
N ALA A 51 -1.77 3.72 -3.62
CA ALA A 51 -2.21 4.76 -4.54
C ALA A 51 -1.68 6.15 -4.16
N HIS A 52 -1.59 6.45 -2.87
CA HIS A 52 -0.95 7.67 -2.32
C HIS A 52 0.53 7.72 -2.72
N HIS A 53 1.28 6.66 -2.46
CA HIS A 53 2.69 6.54 -2.83
C HIS A 53 2.93 6.65 -4.34
N GLN A 54 2.02 6.12 -5.16
CA GLN A 54 2.14 6.23 -6.60
C GLN A 54 2.10 7.69 -7.07
N GLN A 55 1.35 8.57 -6.39
CA GLN A 55 1.35 10.01 -6.67
C GLN A 55 2.67 10.68 -6.26
N ALA A 56 3.27 10.30 -5.13
CA ALA A 56 4.60 10.77 -4.76
C ALA A 56 5.63 10.44 -5.85
N VAL A 57 5.68 9.19 -6.31
CA VAL A 57 6.55 8.77 -7.41
C VAL A 57 6.29 9.61 -8.67
N THR A 58 5.02 9.81 -9.04
CA THR A 58 4.67 10.68 -10.17
C THR A 58 5.19 12.11 -10.00
N MET A 59 5.09 12.71 -8.80
CA MET A 59 5.63 14.05 -8.56
C MET A 59 7.16 14.09 -8.64
N THR A 60 7.87 13.04 -8.22
CA THR A 60 9.34 12.96 -8.40
C THR A 60 9.74 12.94 -9.87
N ASP A 61 8.98 12.26 -10.72
CA ASP A 61 9.21 12.19 -12.17
C ASP A 61 8.89 13.52 -12.89
N MET A 62 8.28 14.51 -12.21
CA MET A 62 7.93 15.84 -12.75
C MET A 62 8.97 16.93 -12.47
N LEU A 63 10.07 16.61 -11.77
CA LEU A 63 11.17 17.56 -11.57
C LEU A 63 11.87 17.85 -12.91
N THR A 64 12.16 19.12 -13.19
CA THR A 64 12.78 19.53 -14.47
C THR A 64 13.57 20.84 -14.40
N GLY A 65 14.60 20.95 -15.25
CA GLY A 65 15.53 22.06 -15.29
C GLY A 65 16.86 21.71 -14.61
N ASP A 66 17.59 22.72 -14.14
CA ASP A 66 18.85 22.53 -13.39
C ASP A 66 18.54 22.17 -11.92
N ILE A 67 18.18 20.91 -11.68
CA ILE A 67 17.78 20.41 -10.35
C ILE A 67 18.99 20.49 -9.39
N PRO A 68 18.88 21.18 -8.23
CA PRO A 68 19.93 21.19 -7.22
C PRO A 68 20.27 19.76 -6.77
N PRO A 69 21.56 19.42 -6.58
CA PRO A 69 21.97 18.05 -6.23
C PRO A 69 21.23 17.46 -5.03
N ASP A 70 21.02 18.26 -3.97
CA ASP A 70 20.36 17.80 -2.75
C ASP A 70 18.85 17.56 -2.95
N VAL A 71 18.20 18.35 -3.81
CA VAL A 71 16.78 18.13 -4.19
C VAL A 71 16.67 16.87 -5.06
N ASN A 72 17.59 16.68 -6.00
CA ASN A 72 17.61 15.49 -6.84
C ASN A 72 17.84 14.21 -6.01
N ALA A 73 18.81 14.23 -5.09
CA ALA A 73 19.10 13.11 -4.21
C ALA A 73 17.89 12.74 -3.32
N LEU A 74 17.22 13.74 -2.75
CA LEU A 74 15.99 13.51 -1.99
C LEU A 74 14.88 12.90 -2.87
N ALA A 75 14.66 13.43 -4.08
CA ALA A 75 13.63 12.92 -4.97
C ALA A 75 13.88 11.46 -5.38
N GLU A 76 15.14 11.10 -5.66
CA GLU A 76 15.53 9.71 -5.93
C GLU A 76 15.30 8.79 -4.73
N GLN A 77 15.62 9.26 -3.51
CA GLN A 77 15.39 8.51 -2.28
C GLN A 77 13.89 8.27 -2.03
N ILE A 78 13.06 9.32 -2.14
CA ILE A 78 11.60 9.20 -1.99
C ILE A 78 11.06 8.20 -3.02
N ARG A 79 11.46 8.36 -4.29
CA ARG A 79 11.02 7.49 -5.39
C ARG A 79 11.36 6.03 -5.13
N PHE A 80 12.58 5.74 -4.69
CA PHE A 80 13.03 4.38 -4.41
C PHE A 80 12.25 3.74 -3.25
N THR A 81 12.15 4.46 -2.14
CA THR A 81 11.48 3.98 -0.91
C THR A 81 10.00 3.70 -1.19
N GLN A 82 9.30 4.68 -1.78
CA GLN A 82 7.86 4.59 -2.03
C GLN A 82 7.53 3.51 -3.07
N LEU A 83 8.41 3.26 -4.06
CA LEU A 83 8.25 2.12 -4.98
C LEU A 83 8.41 0.77 -4.28
N ALA A 84 9.37 0.65 -3.36
CA ALA A 84 9.54 -0.58 -2.58
C ALA A 84 8.31 -0.85 -1.70
N GLU A 85 7.77 0.19 -1.07
CA GLU A 85 6.57 0.11 -0.23
C GLU A 85 5.30 -0.21 -1.04
N ILE A 86 5.16 0.35 -2.25
CA ILE A 86 4.11 -0.06 -3.20
C ILE A 86 4.23 -1.56 -3.49
N GLY A 87 5.44 -2.06 -3.77
CA GLY A 87 5.69 -3.48 -4.00
C GLY A 87 5.30 -4.35 -2.81
N GLN A 88 5.62 -3.91 -1.60
CA GLN A 88 5.25 -4.59 -0.36
C GLN A 88 3.72 -4.66 -0.18
N MET A 89 3.03 -3.53 -0.27
CA MET A 89 1.57 -3.45 -0.09
C MET A 89 0.81 -4.23 -1.17
N THR A 90 1.23 -4.13 -2.42
CA THR A 90 0.63 -4.91 -3.51
C THR A 90 0.89 -6.42 -3.36
N GLY A 91 2.05 -6.81 -2.83
CA GLY A 91 2.35 -8.19 -2.49
C GLY A 91 1.43 -8.74 -1.39
N TRP A 92 1.16 -7.95 -0.34
CA TRP A 92 0.20 -8.32 0.69
C TRP A 92 -1.22 -8.50 0.15
N LEU A 93 -1.67 -7.57 -0.70
CA LEU A 93 -3.00 -7.64 -1.34
C LEU A 93 -3.13 -8.90 -2.21
N GLN A 94 -2.10 -9.22 -3.00
CA GLN A 94 -2.08 -10.44 -3.80
C GLN A 94 -2.14 -11.70 -2.94
N LEU A 95 -1.35 -11.75 -1.86
CA LEU A 95 -1.34 -12.89 -0.95
C LEU A 95 -2.70 -13.09 -0.25
N ALA A 96 -3.37 -11.99 0.10
CA ALA A 96 -4.71 -12.00 0.68
C ALA A 96 -5.83 -12.24 -0.35
N GLY A 97 -5.53 -12.34 -1.65
CA GLY A 97 -6.54 -12.46 -2.71
C GLY A 97 -7.42 -11.20 -2.87
N ALA A 98 -6.95 -10.05 -2.40
CA ALA A 98 -7.66 -8.78 -2.43
C ALA A 98 -7.35 -8.00 -3.72
N PRO A 99 -8.29 -7.15 -4.21
CA PRO A 99 -8.01 -6.25 -5.33
C PRO A 99 -6.97 -5.19 -4.95
N ILE A 100 -6.21 -4.70 -5.93
CA ILE A 100 -5.18 -3.67 -5.72
C ILE A 100 -5.80 -2.28 -5.41
N GLY A 101 -6.99 -2.00 -5.95
CA GLY A 101 -7.66 -0.70 -5.77
C GLY A 101 -8.78 -0.78 -4.73
N ALA A 102 -8.93 0.29 -3.95
CA ALA A 102 -10.08 0.49 -3.08
C ALA A 102 -11.31 0.90 -3.89
N ALA A 103 -12.46 0.28 -3.58
CA ALA A 103 -13.75 0.70 -4.13
C ALA A 103 -14.20 2.03 -3.52
N GLU A 104 -13.96 2.19 -2.21
CA GLU A 104 -14.31 3.37 -1.41
C GLU A 104 -13.04 3.82 -0.66
N PRO A 105 -12.26 4.77 -1.23
CA PRO A 105 -11.05 5.26 -0.58
C PRO A 105 -11.35 5.77 0.83
N MET A 106 -10.43 5.52 1.75
CA MET A 106 -10.44 5.96 3.14
C MET A 106 -11.55 5.36 4.03
N ALA A 107 -12.41 4.48 3.50
CA ALA A 107 -13.47 3.85 4.30
C ALA A 107 -12.93 3.07 5.52
N TRP A 108 -11.74 2.49 5.40
CA TRP A 108 -11.06 1.75 6.46
C TRP A 108 -10.71 2.61 7.70
N MET A 109 -10.53 3.92 7.54
CA MET A 109 -10.25 4.85 8.65
C MET A 109 -11.50 5.37 9.36
N MET A 110 -12.69 5.23 8.75
CA MET A 110 -13.94 5.83 9.24
C MET A 110 -14.75 4.90 10.15
N SER A 111 -14.29 3.66 10.33
CA SER A 111 -14.93 2.64 11.16
C SER A 111 -14.82 2.98 12.66
N GLY A 112 -15.57 3.99 13.13
CA GLY A 112 -15.57 4.41 14.53
C GLY A 112 -16.13 5.81 14.85
N HIS A 113 -16.33 6.68 13.85
CA HIS A 113 -16.81 8.05 14.08
C HIS A 113 -18.14 8.33 13.39
N THR A 114 -19.23 8.28 14.15
CA THR A 114 -20.55 8.82 13.76
C THR A 114 -20.52 10.35 13.87
N GLY A 115 -20.01 11.04 12.86
CA GLY A 115 -19.99 12.49 12.85
C GLY A 115 -19.78 13.04 11.46
N HIS A 116 -20.77 13.80 10.99
CA HIS A 116 -20.85 14.52 9.71
C HIS A 116 -19.48 14.83 9.08
N GLN A 117 -19.18 14.20 7.94
CA GLN A 117 -18.04 14.61 7.11
C GLN A 117 -18.53 14.96 5.72
N GLU A 118 -18.15 16.17 5.31
CA GLU A 118 -18.27 16.69 3.96
C GLU A 118 -17.64 15.72 2.96
N HIS A 119 -18.17 15.72 1.75
CA HIS A 119 -17.70 14.92 0.62
C HIS A 119 -16.17 15.06 0.42
N GLY A 120 -15.42 14.07 0.88
CA GLY A 120 -13.98 13.96 0.67
C GLY A 120 -13.57 12.52 0.44
N THR A 121 -13.81 12.00 -0.76
CA THR A 121 -13.24 10.74 -1.26
C THR A 121 -11.71 10.84 -1.51
N ALA A 122 -11.10 11.97 -1.17
CA ALA A 122 -9.70 12.25 -1.40
C ALA A 122 -8.87 11.85 -0.17
N MET A 123 -7.83 11.04 -0.39
CA MET A 123 -6.84 10.75 0.63
C MET A 123 -6.15 12.03 1.11
N PRO A 124 -5.81 12.15 2.40
CA PRO A 124 -5.22 13.36 2.94
C PRO A 124 -3.88 13.69 2.26
N GLY A 125 -3.63 14.98 2.04
CA GLY A 125 -2.35 15.49 1.54
C GLY A 125 -2.14 15.39 0.01
N MET A 126 -2.95 14.60 -0.70
CA MET A 126 -2.84 14.41 -2.16
C MET A 126 -2.82 15.74 -2.92
N ALA A 127 -1.94 15.84 -3.91
CA ALA A 127 -2.00 16.88 -4.92
C ALA A 127 -3.23 16.70 -5.81
N THR A 128 -3.95 17.80 -6.01
CA THR A 128 -5.08 17.88 -6.94
C THR A 128 -4.59 17.79 -8.38
N PRO A 129 -5.45 17.42 -9.35
CA PRO A 129 -5.08 17.42 -10.77
C PRO A 129 -4.57 18.79 -11.27
N ALA A 130 -5.12 19.89 -10.73
CA ALA A 130 -4.69 21.23 -11.06
C ALA A 130 -3.26 21.54 -10.55
N GLU A 131 -2.93 21.08 -9.33
CA GLU A 131 -1.59 21.21 -8.76
C GLU A 131 -0.56 20.35 -9.50
N LEU A 132 -0.89 19.11 -9.84
CA LEU A 132 -0.04 18.25 -10.68
C LEU A 132 0.21 18.88 -12.05
N THR A 133 -0.83 19.46 -12.66
CA THR A 133 -0.70 20.19 -13.92
C THR A 133 0.22 21.41 -13.79
N ARG A 134 0.13 22.13 -12.67
CA ARG A 134 1.00 23.27 -12.38
C ARG A 134 2.45 22.83 -12.17
N LEU A 135 2.67 21.73 -11.44
CA LEU A 135 3.99 21.14 -11.23
C LEU A 135 4.63 20.75 -12.57
N GLN A 136 3.92 19.96 -13.38
CA GLN A 136 4.33 19.52 -14.72
C GLN A 136 4.70 20.67 -15.66
N ARG A 137 4.03 21.83 -15.54
CA ARG A 137 4.25 23.01 -16.40
C ARG A 137 5.30 23.97 -15.88
N SER A 138 5.64 23.88 -14.61
CA SER A 138 6.70 24.70 -14.02
C SER A 138 8.09 24.14 -14.40
N THR A 139 9.13 24.97 -14.35
CA THR A 139 10.52 24.54 -14.60
C THR A 139 11.49 25.26 -13.67
N GLY A 140 12.68 24.68 -13.47
CA GLY A 140 13.76 25.25 -12.67
C GLY A 140 13.32 25.54 -11.23
N ARG A 141 13.80 26.64 -10.66
CA ARG A 141 13.55 26.98 -9.24
C ARG A 141 12.07 26.98 -8.84
N VAL A 142 11.17 27.43 -9.72
CA VAL A 142 9.72 27.42 -9.43
C VAL A 142 9.18 25.99 -9.33
N ASN A 143 9.66 25.08 -10.17
CA ASN A 143 9.30 23.66 -10.12
C ASN A 143 9.82 22.98 -8.85
N HIS A 144 11.08 23.23 -8.46
CA HIS A 144 11.66 22.63 -7.26
C HIS A 144 10.94 23.09 -5.98
N ILE A 145 10.63 24.38 -5.87
CA ILE A 145 9.85 24.92 -4.75
C ILE A 145 8.47 24.28 -4.69
N LEU A 146 7.77 24.23 -5.82
CA LEU A 146 6.42 23.64 -5.88
C LEU A 146 6.43 22.15 -5.57
N PHE A 147 7.44 21.40 -6.03
CA PHE A 147 7.64 20.00 -5.69
C PHE A 147 7.76 19.81 -4.17
N LEU A 148 8.64 20.56 -3.51
CA LEU A 148 8.86 20.43 -2.06
C LEU A 148 7.61 20.83 -1.27
N GLU A 149 6.91 21.90 -1.67
CA GLU A 149 5.64 22.32 -1.02
C GLU A 149 4.58 21.22 -1.10
N LEU A 150 4.39 20.62 -2.28
CA LEU A 150 3.41 19.55 -2.48
C LEU A 150 3.83 18.27 -1.76
N MET A 151 5.11 17.89 -1.82
CA MET A 151 5.60 16.65 -1.20
C MET A 151 5.58 16.73 0.33
N ILE A 152 5.86 17.89 0.95
CA ILE A 152 5.68 18.09 2.39
C ILE A 152 4.22 17.83 2.80
N ARG A 153 3.26 18.45 2.09
CA ARG A 153 1.83 18.26 2.38
C ARG A 153 1.39 16.81 2.14
N HIS A 154 1.91 16.19 1.08
CA HIS A 154 1.66 14.80 0.74
C HIS A 154 2.09 13.87 1.89
N HIS A 155 3.32 14.02 2.36
CA HIS A 155 3.88 13.26 3.48
C HIS A 155 3.12 13.45 4.79
N GLN A 156 2.65 14.67 5.09
CA GLN A 156 1.78 14.91 6.26
C GLN A 156 0.48 14.08 6.18
N GLY A 157 -0.08 13.94 4.98
CA GLY A 157 -1.20 13.06 4.71
C GLY A 157 -0.85 11.57 4.89
N GLY A 158 0.28 11.15 4.34
CA GLY A 158 0.80 9.79 4.50
C GLY A 158 1.01 9.40 5.97
N ILE A 159 1.60 10.30 6.77
CA ILE A 159 1.76 10.12 8.23
C ILE A 159 0.41 9.98 8.94
N THR A 160 -0.62 10.71 8.50
CA THR A 160 -1.97 10.59 9.07
C THR A 160 -2.54 9.19 8.85
N MET A 161 -2.42 8.67 7.63
CA MET A 161 -2.90 7.34 7.24
C MET A 161 -2.07 6.23 7.92
N ALA A 162 -0.75 6.25 7.75
CA ALA A 162 0.16 5.28 8.34
C ALA A 162 0.07 5.29 9.88
N GLY A 163 -0.06 6.46 10.50
CA GLY A 163 -0.25 6.58 11.94
C GLY A 163 -1.56 5.95 12.43
N HIS A 164 -2.64 5.99 11.64
CA HIS A 164 -3.86 5.27 11.96
C HIS A 164 -3.61 3.76 11.93
N ALA A 165 -3.11 3.23 10.81
CA ALA A 165 -2.82 1.80 10.67
C ALA A 165 -1.86 1.28 11.76
N ALA A 166 -0.81 2.04 12.08
CA ALA A 166 0.14 1.71 13.15
C ALA A 166 -0.51 1.61 14.55
N ARG A 167 -1.66 2.25 14.78
CA ARG A 167 -2.39 2.19 16.05
C ARG A 167 -3.49 1.14 16.07
N THR A 168 -4.13 0.88 14.93
CA THR A 168 -5.36 0.09 14.86
C THR A 168 -5.16 -1.31 14.28
N SER A 169 -4.11 -1.53 13.48
CA SER A 169 -3.85 -2.83 12.85
C SER A 169 -3.51 -3.90 13.89
N THR A 170 -4.21 -5.03 13.79
CA THR A 170 -3.92 -6.24 14.57
C THR A 170 -2.85 -7.11 13.92
N ASP A 171 -2.47 -6.85 12.67
CA ASP A 171 -1.38 -7.54 11.98
C ASP A 171 -0.04 -6.88 12.31
N ASP A 172 0.89 -7.64 12.88
CA ASP A 172 2.20 -7.13 13.32
C ASP A 172 3.06 -6.62 12.16
N THR A 173 2.93 -7.22 10.97
CA THR A 173 3.69 -6.85 9.77
C THR A 173 3.19 -5.50 9.25
N VAL A 174 1.87 -5.35 9.11
CA VAL A 174 1.24 -4.09 8.66
C VAL A 174 1.51 -2.98 9.67
N ARG A 175 1.31 -3.26 10.97
CA ARG A 175 1.53 -2.27 12.03
C ARG A 175 2.98 -1.77 12.07
N THR A 176 3.95 -2.67 11.93
CA THR A 176 5.38 -2.32 11.93
C THR A 176 5.74 -1.50 10.71
N ALA A 177 5.32 -1.91 9.52
CA ALA A 177 5.57 -1.16 8.29
C ALA A 177 4.95 0.25 8.34
N ALA A 178 3.71 0.37 8.82
CA ALA A 178 3.07 1.67 8.98
C ALA A 178 3.80 2.57 9.99
N ALA A 179 4.36 2.01 11.07
CA ALA A 179 5.20 2.78 12.00
C ALA A 179 6.51 3.25 11.36
N VAL A 180 7.13 2.42 10.52
CA VAL A 180 8.33 2.79 9.74
C VAL A 180 8.02 3.94 8.78
N MET A 181 6.94 3.83 8.00
CA MET A 181 6.46 4.90 7.10
C MET A 181 6.25 6.24 7.82
N VAL A 182 5.77 6.22 9.07
CA VAL A 182 5.61 7.45 9.87
C VAL A 182 6.96 8.09 10.17
N VAL A 183 7.96 7.28 10.56
CA VAL A 183 9.30 7.77 10.89
C VAL A 183 9.97 8.32 9.63
N GLU A 184 10.02 7.54 8.56
CA GLU A 184 10.68 7.91 7.31
C GLU A 184 10.08 9.20 6.72
N GLN A 185 8.75 9.28 6.60
CA GLN A 185 8.11 10.50 6.08
C GLN A 185 8.31 11.72 6.98
N THR A 186 8.44 11.52 8.31
CA THR A 186 8.73 12.62 9.25
C THR A 186 10.15 13.15 9.06
N GLU A 187 11.11 12.28 8.81
CA GLU A 187 12.51 12.66 8.52
C GLU A 187 12.61 13.36 7.15
N GLU A 188 11.93 12.84 6.14
CA GLU A 188 11.88 13.45 4.80
C GLU A 188 11.24 14.84 4.82
N ILE A 189 10.19 15.07 5.62
CA ILE A 189 9.61 16.42 5.83
C ILE A 189 10.66 17.39 6.37
N GLN A 190 11.50 16.98 7.32
CA GLN A 190 12.53 17.85 7.89
C GLN A 190 13.55 18.25 6.83
N VAL A 191 14.02 17.29 6.04
CA VAL A 191 14.96 17.53 4.94
C VAL A 191 14.31 18.46 3.89
N MET A 192 13.08 18.18 3.47
CA MET A 192 12.35 19.02 2.53
C MET A 192 12.18 20.46 3.02
N THR A 193 11.91 20.64 4.31
CA THR A 193 11.74 21.98 4.90
C THR A 193 13.04 22.78 4.82
N VAL A 194 14.17 22.16 5.15
CA VAL A 194 15.50 22.79 5.04
C VAL A 194 15.81 23.17 3.59
N LEU A 195 15.57 22.26 2.64
CA LEU A 195 15.80 22.52 1.22
C LEU A 195 14.89 23.63 0.67
N LEU A 196 13.63 23.65 1.09
CA LEU A 196 12.65 24.65 0.68
C LEU A 196 13.03 26.04 1.19
N ASP A 197 13.45 26.14 2.45
CA ASP A 197 13.91 27.40 3.04
C ASP A 197 15.19 27.89 2.36
N GLY A 198 16.14 27.00 2.11
CA GLY A 198 17.38 27.31 1.37
C GLY A 198 17.08 27.83 -0.03
N LEU A 199 16.21 27.14 -0.77
CA LEU A 199 15.77 27.60 -2.09
C LEU A 199 15.15 28.99 -2.00
N ARG A 200 14.23 29.25 -1.06
CA ARG A 200 13.56 30.55 -0.93
C ARG A 200 14.49 31.70 -0.52
N ALA A 201 15.54 31.42 0.24
CA ALA A 201 16.48 32.40 0.74
C ALA A 201 17.49 32.89 -0.33
N ASP A 202 17.75 32.10 -1.37
CA ASP A 202 18.67 32.44 -2.47
C ASP A 202 17.87 32.73 -3.77
N PRO A 203 17.52 34.02 -4.04
CA PRO A 203 16.61 34.41 -5.12
C PRO A 203 17.19 34.32 -6.54
#